data_AF-A0A9X8E7D3-F1
#
_entry.id   AF-A0A9X8E7D3-F1
#
_cell.length_a   1.000
_cell.length_b   1.000
_cell.length_c   1.000
_cell.angle_alpha   90.00
_cell.angle_beta   90.00
_cell.angle_gamma   90.00
#
_symmetry.space_group_name_H-M   'P 1'
#
loop_
_entity.id
_entity.type
_entity.pdbx_description
1 polymer ?
#
loop_
_entity_poly.entity_id
_entity_poly.type
_entity_poly.pdbx_seq_one_letter_code
_entity_poly.pdbx_strand_id
1 'polypeptide(L)'
;MRRLLATHETHRLRESKVATLLQKIWRGRVGRATVKHMLKERLRTRLRYLSPTGSLHRLRDVAMYRGDMRRTLERMLTLVEDVHVSFRRNPSSDKQDQQDMPDDLHMSSKAVSIPAWAAALEQTRIARLMELDRQYDERLAIEAEDRWVYRGNIDRLLLLRYGNYTMAEEESRTRVYVDAMAKATFLHQCKLRKRQVELDHKAEAKARMAMEREELDEITRLRKIANKIAYNQTLKRMQAADEAYRAKQAEKLFEARCRKLMHNEEMRLHRLYTEVLHRERLRERKERHLMHNDDMYMQRILDEREKLRLRTMEKTHRVEMAVEDVRSHQWRSLEAQATSMGLVRLFGIKQFGFLTVSEPSLPPKPKLAPTRYTLETCPKVTNQPHPPCVTSVVRVALRWLRMAFRDGYKGPTLLRNIAKCYVKLYEAHLHDNDLSTGWSWYVKACEHLALQASPSFLDEMARALYLLCRFQHAA
;
A
#
# COMPACT_ATOMS: atom_id res chain seq x y z
N MET A 1 -6.17 2.14 -9.52
CA MET A 1 -6.59 3.07 -10.60
C MET A 1 -6.72 4.52 -10.16
N ARG A 2 -7.69 4.93 -9.32
CA ARG A 2 -7.95 6.38 -9.02
C ARG A 2 -6.73 7.23 -8.66
N ARG A 3 -5.79 6.73 -7.84
CA ARG A 3 -4.53 7.44 -7.52
C ARG A 3 -3.60 7.64 -8.73
N LEU A 4 -3.55 6.67 -9.66
CA LEU A 4 -2.74 6.76 -10.88
C LEU A 4 -3.28 7.78 -11.87
N LEU A 5 -4.61 7.90 -11.97
CA LEU A 5 -5.27 8.94 -12.77
C LEU A 5 -4.95 10.33 -12.21
N ALA A 6 -5.06 10.54 -10.89
CA ALA A 6 -4.69 11.80 -10.25
C ALA A 6 -3.20 12.18 -10.45
N THR A 7 -2.27 11.21 -10.39
CA THR A 7 -0.85 11.46 -10.73
C THR A 7 -0.65 11.80 -12.20
N HIS A 8 -1.42 11.19 -13.11
CA HIS A 8 -1.31 11.45 -14.54
C HIS A 8 -1.93 12.80 -14.94
N GLU A 9 -3.03 13.22 -14.30
CA GLU A 9 -3.65 14.53 -14.47
C GLU A 9 -2.76 15.65 -13.91
N THR A 10 -2.17 15.45 -12.73
CA THR A 10 -1.21 16.42 -12.16
C THR A 10 0.07 16.52 -12.98
N HIS A 11 0.51 15.45 -13.67
CA HIS A 11 1.58 15.51 -14.66
C HIS A 11 1.17 16.35 -15.88
N ARG A 12 0.00 16.07 -16.47
CA ARG A 12 -0.56 16.83 -17.60
C ARG A 12 -0.74 18.32 -17.32
N LEU A 13 -1.14 18.68 -16.10
CA LEU A 13 -1.28 20.07 -15.65
C LEU A 13 0.06 20.76 -15.39
N ARG A 14 1.13 20.02 -15.09
CA ARG A 14 2.50 20.54 -15.04
C ARG A 14 3.04 20.75 -16.45
N GLU A 15 2.83 19.79 -17.35
CA GLU A 15 3.20 19.89 -18.76
C GLU A 15 2.50 21.07 -19.45
N SER A 16 1.21 21.30 -19.22
CA SER A 16 0.49 22.46 -19.79
C SER A 16 0.97 23.80 -19.21
N LYS A 17 1.34 23.86 -17.93
CA LYS A 17 1.98 25.04 -17.32
C LYS A 17 3.39 25.28 -17.85
N VAL A 18 4.18 24.23 -18.08
CA VAL A 18 5.51 24.33 -18.71
C VAL A 18 5.38 24.74 -20.17
N ALA A 19 4.43 24.18 -20.93
CA ALA A 19 4.18 24.55 -22.32
C ALA A 19 3.69 26.00 -22.46
N THR A 20 2.81 26.47 -21.56
CA THR A 20 2.36 27.87 -21.54
C THR A 20 3.47 28.83 -21.07
N LEU A 21 4.34 28.44 -20.14
CA LEU A 21 5.55 29.19 -19.80
C LEU A 21 6.53 29.26 -20.97
N LEU A 22 6.78 28.14 -21.66
CA LEU A 22 7.61 28.10 -22.86
C LEU A 22 7.01 28.99 -23.97
N GLN A 23 5.71 28.93 -24.23
CA GLN A 23 5.02 29.84 -25.16
C GLN A 23 5.11 31.31 -24.72
N LYS A 24 5.05 31.61 -23.42
CA LYS A 24 5.19 32.97 -22.87
C LYS A 24 6.61 33.50 -23.04
N ILE A 25 7.63 32.66 -22.86
CA ILE A 25 9.04 32.94 -23.17
C ILE A 25 9.23 33.15 -24.68
N TRP A 26 8.61 32.30 -25.52
CA TRP A 26 8.64 32.38 -26.99
C TRP A 26 8.00 33.68 -27.52
N ARG A 27 6.93 34.17 -26.86
CA ARG A 27 6.26 35.43 -27.21
C ARG A 27 7.05 36.68 -26.78
N GLY A 28 8.06 36.56 -25.92
CA GLY A 28 8.90 37.67 -25.47
C GLY A 28 9.65 38.38 -26.61
N ARG A 29 9.84 39.70 -26.52
CA ARG A 29 10.67 40.46 -27.49
C ARG A 29 12.11 39.93 -27.54
N VAL A 30 12.66 39.57 -26.37
CA VAL A 30 14.03 39.03 -26.24
C VAL A 30 14.18 37.69 -26.98
N GLY A 31 13.25 36.74 -26.78
CA GLY A 31 13.25 35.46 -27.48
C GLY A 31 13.11 35.60 -29.00
N ARG A 32 12.27 36.54 -29.46
CA ARG A 32 12.20 36.89 -30.89
C ARG A 32 13.50 37.51 -31.42
N ALA A 33 14.20 38.32 -30.63
CA ALA A 33 15.47 38.90 -31.02
C ALA A 33 16.60 37.85 -31.11
N THR A 34 16.75 36.96 -30.13
CA THR A 34 17.74 35.88 -30.20
C THR A 34 17.44 34.88 -31.31
N VAL A 35 16.17 34.51 -31.53
CA VAL A 35 15.80 33.64 -32.66
C VAL A 35 16.00 34.34 -34.00
N LYS A 36 15.67 35.64 -34.15
CA LYS A 36 16.00 36.44 -35.36
C LYS A 36 17.51 36.48 -35.61
N HIS A 37 18.32 36.63 -34.56
CA HIS A 37 19.77 36.65 -34.65
C HIS A 37 20.35 35.29 -35.08
N MET A 38 19.97 34.20 -34.39
CA MET A 38 20.37 32.84 -34.74
C MET A 38 19.92 32.43 -36.16
N LEU A 39 18.72 32.86 -36.60
CA LEU A 39 18.26 32.65 -37.96
C LEU A 39 19.08 33.45 -38.98
N LYS A 40 19.36 34.74 -38.74
CA LYS A 40 20.25 35.55 -39.59
C LYS A 40 21.65 34.93 -39.69
N GLU A 41 22.19 34.40 -38.60
CA GLU A 41 23.51 33.77 -38.55
C GLU A 41 23.56 32.42 -39.28
N ARG A 42 22.52 31.58 -39.11
CA ARG A 42 22.34 30.34 -39.89
C ARG A 42 22.10 30.60 -41.38
N LEU A 43 21.42 31.69 -41.74
CA LEU A 43 21.27 32.13 -43.13
C LEU A 43 22.62 32.59 -43.71
N ARG A 44 23.36 33.45 -42.98
CA ARG A 44 24.70 33.90 -43.39
C ARG A 44 25.69 32.75 -43.57
N THR A 45 25.68 31.76 -42.67
CA THR A 45 26.55 30.58 -42.83
C THR A 45 26.13 29.71 -44.01
N ARG A 46 24.83 29.45 -44.24
CA ARG A 46 24.37 28.76 -45.46
C ARG A 46 24.69 29.51 -46.75
N LEU A 47 24.61 30.85 -46.74
CA LEU A 47 24.95 31.68 -47.90
C LEU A 47 26.45 31.71 -48.22
N ARG A 48 27.34 31.57 -47.22
CA ARG A 48 28.79 31.40 -47.45
C ARG A 48 29.12 30.14 -48.24
N TYR A 49 28.33 29.06 -48.11
CA TYR A 49 28.48 27.86 -48.94
C TYR A 49 28.04 28.04 -50.40
N LEU A 50 27.25 29.08 -50.71
CA LEU A 50 26.76 29.38 -52.06
C LEU A 50 27.53 30.54 -52.74
N SER A 51 28.30 31.32 -51.98
CA SER A 51 29.17 32.39 -52.49
C SER A 51 30.36 32.57 -51.55
N PRO A 52 31.60 32.23 -51.97
CA PRO A 52 32.80 32.33 -51.13
C PRO A 52 33.07 33.75 -50.60
N THR A 53 32.62 34.78 -51.32
CA THR A 53 32.77 36.19 -50.93
C THR A 53 31.63 36.73 -50.04
N GLY A 54 30.59 35.95 -49.75
CA GLY A 54 29.55 36.29 -48.78
C GLY A 54 28.61 37.44 -49.13
N SER A 55 28.71 38.07 -50.30
CA SER A 55 27.78 39.13 -50.74
C SER A 55 26.60 38.57 -51.55
N LEU A 56 25.40 38.70 -51.00
CA LEU A 56 24.14 38.36 -51.67
C LEU A 56 23.89 39.19 -52.94
N HIS A 57 24.40 40.44 -52.98
CA HIS A 57 24.22 41.33 -54.13
C HIS A 57 24.85 40.76 -55.41
N ARG A 58 26.05 40.18 -55.36
CA ARG A 58 26.67 39.56 -56.56
C ARG A 58 25.87 38.37 -57.08
N LEU A 59 25.21 37.59 -56.21
CA LEU A 59 24.32 36.51 -56.64
C LEU A 59 23.02 37.04 -57.27
N ARG A 60 22.52 38.20 -56.82
CA ARG A 60 21.38 38.89 -57.45
C ARG A 60 21.73 39.33 -58.88
N ASP A 61 22.93 39.86 -59.08
CA ASP A 61 23.41 40.35 -60.39
C ASP A 61 23.69 39.18 -61.37
N VAL A 62 24.19 38.05 -60.88
CA VAL A 62 24.34 36.82 -61.68
C VAL A 62 22.99 36.14 -61.99
N ALA A 63 21.98 36.30 -61.12
CA ALA A 63 20.66 35.70 -61.30
C ALA A 63 19.71 36.47 -62.26
N MET A 64 20.21 37.45 -63.01
CA MET A 64 19.44 38.29 -63.96
C MET A 64 18.47 37.50 -64.86
N TYR A 65 18.87 36.31 -65.32
CA TYR A 65 18.11 35.52 -66.30
C TYR A 65 17.13 34.48 -65.71
N ARG A 66 16.95 34.40 -64.39
CA ARG A 66 15.94 33.51 -63.77
C ARG A 66 15.11 34.23 -62.72
N GLY A 67 13.97 34.77 -63.15
CA GLY A 67 13.10 35.67 -62.38
C GLY A 67 12.66 35.13 -61.01
N ASP A 68 12.40 33.83 -60.88
CA ASP A 68 11.95 33.26 -59.59
C ASP A 68 13.09 33.08 -58.57
N MET A 69 14.32 32.82 -59.02
CA MET A 69 15.49 32.90 -58.13
C MET A 69 15.77 34.34 -57.71
N ARG A 70 15.66 35.32 -58.62
CA ARG A 70 15.79 36.74 -58.27
C ARG A 70 14.76 37.17 -57.22
N ARG A 71 13.48 36.84 -57.41
CA ARG A 71 12.40 37.13 -56.43
C ARG A 71 12.64 36.46 -55.08
N THR A 72 13.23 35.26 -55.06
CA THR A 72 13.53 34.53 -53.83
C THR A 72 14.73 35.14 -53.09
N LEU A 73 15.78 35.54 -53.83
CA LEU A 73 16.94 36.25 -53.29
C LEU A 73 16.60 37.66 -52.79
N GLU A 74 15.73 38.40 -53.49
CA GLU A 74 15.24 39.71 -53.04
C GLU A 74 14.42 39.61 -51.75
N ARG A 75 13.59 38.56 -51.57
CA ARG A 75 12.93 38.27 -50.28
C ARG A 75 13.90 37.87 -49.17
N MET A 76 15.02 37.23 -49.49
CA MET A 76 16.04 36.90 -48.49
C MET A 76 16.90 38.12 -48.10
N LEU A 77 17.16 39.03 -49.04
CA LEU A 77 17.84 40.30 -48.79
C LEU A 77 17.03 41.21 -47.85
N THR A 78 15.74 41.41 -48.11
CA THR A 78 14.86 42.23 -47.26
C THR A 78 14.64 41.68 -45.85
N LEU A 79 14.93 40.39 -45.61
CA LEU A 79 14.94 39.79 -44.26
C LEU A 79 16.27 39.99 -43.51
N VAL A 80 17.36 40.34 -44.22
CA VAL A 80 18.70 40.53 -43.65
C VAL A 80 18.97 42.00 -43.31
N GLU A 81 18.53 42.93 -44.15
CA GLU A 81 18.69 44.37 -43.98
C GLU A 81 17.56 44.97 -43.13
N ASP A 82 17.85 45.26 -41.86
CA ASP A 82 17.02 46.17 -41.07
C ASP A 82 17.47 47.61 -41.41
N VAL A 83 16.57 48.41 -41.97
CA VAL A 83 16.84 49.77 -42.51
C VAL A 83 17.47 50.69 -41.45
N HIS A 84 18.61 51.32 -41.78
CA HIS A 84 19.08 52.59 -41.20
C HIS A 84 20.04 53.31 -42.16
N VAL A 85 20.04 54.65 -42.06
CA VAL A 85 20.93 55.63 -42.71
C VAL A 85 20.69 55.93 -44.21
N SER A 86 19.95 57.01 -44.45
CA SER A 86 20.18 57.91 -45.60
C SER A 86 21.12 59.04 -45.17
N PHE A 87 22.35 59.08 -45.70
CA PHE A 87 23.22 60.26 -45.64
C PHE A 87 23.38 60.82 -47.06
N ARG A 88 23.18 62.13 -47.23
CA ARG A 88 23.33 62.84 -48.52
C ARG A 88 24.77 62.77 -49.03
N ARG A 89 24.92 62.74 -50.36
CA ARG A 89 25.90 63.59 -51.08
C ARG A 89 25.43 63.88 -52.50
N ASN A 90 25.39 65.16 -52.87
CA ASN A 90 25.18 65.59 -54.25
C ASN A 90 26.50 65.43 -55.02
N PRO A 91 26.47 65.12 -56.32
CA PRO A 91 27.49 65.52 -57.27
C PRO A 91 27.05 66.78 -58.03
N SER A 92 27.96 67.74 -58.18
CA SER A 92 27.89 68.82 -59.17
C SER A 92 28.83 68.51 -60.33
N SER A 93 28.48 68.96 -61.54
CA SER A 93 29.40 68.99 -62.67
C SER A 93 29.04 70.15 -63.60
N ASP A 94 29.99 71.06 -63.81
CA ASP A 94 29.88 72.15 -64.79
C ASP A 94 29.90 71.63 -66.23
N LYS A 95 29.32 72.39 -67.18
CA LYS A 95 30.10 73.14 -68.19
C LYS A 95 29.27 73.84 -69.29
N GLN A 96 29.92 74.88 -69.85
CA GLN A 96 29.82 75.42 -71.22
C GLN A 96 28.66 76.35 -71.62
N ASP A 97 28.93 77.65 -71.49
CA ASP A 97 29.14 78.62 -72.59
C ASP A 97 28.43 78.39 -73.94
N GLN A 98 27.74 79.43 -74.42
CA GLN A 98 27.69 79.79 -75.84
C GLN A 98 27.53 81.31 -76.02
N GLN A 99 28.15 81.84 -77.08
CA GLN A 99 28.25 83.26 -77.42
C GLN A 99 27.09 83.70 -78.33
N ASP A 100 26.86 85.01 -78.45
CA ASP A 100 26.40 85.64 -79.70
C ASP A 100 26.82 87.14 -79.77
N MET A 101 27.16 87.55 -81.00
CA MET A 101 27.46 88.88 -81.57
C MET A 101 26.95 88.81 -83.04
N PRO A 102 26.99 89.84 -83.92
CA PRO A 102 27.32 91.27 -83.80
C PRO A 102 26.18 92.18 -84.39
N ASP A 103 26.39 93.48 -84.68
CA ASP A 103 26.44 94.15 -86.02
C ASP A 103 25.48 95.38 -85.98
N ASP A 104 25.40 96.39 -86.89
CA ASP A 104 26.07 96.78 -88.16
C ASP A 104 26.18 98.35 -88.11
N LEU A 105 27.29 99.03 -88.44
CA LEU A 105 27.73 99.50 -89.79
C LEU A 105 26.68 100.32 -90.59
N HIS A 106 26.98 101.61 -90.85
CA HIS A 106 26.54 102.40 -92.03
C HIS A 106 27.25 103.78 -91.97
N MET A 107 28.22 104.16 -92.81
CA MET A 107 28.32 104.28 -94.28
C MET A 107 27.51 105.42 -94.93
N SER A 108 28.22 106.15 -95.83
CA SER A 108 27.71 106.92 -97.00
C SER A 108 27.42 108.42 -96.82
N SER A 109 27.57 109.33 -97.80
CA SER A 109 28.48 109.47 -98.97
C SER A 109 28.12 110.74 -99.79
N LYS A 110 29.11 111.60 -100.13
CA LYS A 110 29.11 112.59 -101.25
C LYS A 110 27.97 113.66 -101.23
N ALA A 111 27.98 114.74 -102.02
CA ALA A 111 28.86 115.28 -103.08
C ALA A 111 29.10 116.79 -102.78
N VAL A 112 30.29 117.39 -102.96
CA VAL A 112 31.05 117.68 -104.20
C VAL A 112 30.30 118.58 -105.18
N SER A 113 30.68 119.87 -105.18
CA SER A 113 30.79 120.71 -106.38
C SER A 113 32.13 121.48 -106.31
N ILE A 114 32.75 121.68 -107.48
CA ILE A 114 34.16 122.08 -107.73
C ILE A 114 34.23 123.62 -107.89
N PRO A 115 35.33 124.36 -107.56
CA PRO A 115 36.75 123.95 -107.52
C PRO A 115 37.59 124.41 -106.30
N ALA A 116 38.23 123.47 -105.59
CA ALA A 116 39.31 123.77 -104.61
C ALA A 116 40.25 122.56 -104.33
N TRP A 117 40.53 121.73 -105.33
CA TRP A 117 41.00 120.35 -105.14
C TRP A 117 42.46 120.15 -104.66
N ALA A 118 43.30 121.18 -104.58
CA ALA A 118 44.72 121.00 -104.25
C ALA A 118 45.04 120.92 -102.74
N ALA A 119 44.30 121.62 -101.88
CA ALA A 119 44.65 121.75 -100.45
C ALA A 119 44.04 120.64 -99.55
N ALA A 120 42.90 120.08 -99.93
CA ALA A 120 42.15 119.14 -99.08
C ALA A 120 42.78 117.72 -99.01
N LEU A 121 43.53 117.30 -100.02
CA LEU A 121 44.14 115.96 -100.05
C LEU A 121 45.24 115.78 -99.00
N GLU A 122 46.09 116.78 -98.76
CA GLU A 122 47.13 116.66 -97.73
C GLU A 122 46.56 116.74 -96.31
N GLN A 123 45.54 117.57 -96.06
CA GLN A 123 44.88 117.59 -94.74
C GLN A 123 44.21 116.25 -94.40
N THR A 124 43.59 115.57 -95.37
CA THR A 124 43.02 114.22 -95.16
C THR A 124 44.08 113.12 -95.03
N ARG A 125 45.27 113.29 -95.62
CA ARG A 125 46.41 112.38 -95.45
C ARG A 125 47.01 112.48 -94.05
N ILE A 126 47.26 113.70 -93.57
CA ILE A 126 47.81 113.96 -92.23
C ILE A 126 46.84 113.44 -91.15
N ALA A 127 45.54 113.73 -91.28
CA ALA A 127 44.52 113.25 -90.34
C ALA A 127 44.47 111.70 -90.25
N ARG A 128 44.64 110.99 -91.37
CA ARG A 128 44.68 109.51 -91.37
C ARG A 128 45.96 108.95 -90.74
N LEU A 129 47.09 109.63 -90.88
CA LEU A 129 48.34 109.20 -90.24
C LEU A 129 48.26 109.38 -88.72
N MET A 130 47.77 110.52 -88.23
CA MET A 130 47.60 110.75 -86.78
C MET A 130 46.57 109.80 -86.15
N GLU A 131 45.50 109.46 -86.88
CA GLU A 131 44.51 108.47 -86.42
C GLU A 131 45.07 107.04 -86.40
N LEU A 132 45.97 106.68 -87.33
CA LEU A 132 46.66 105.39 -87.30
C LEU A 132 47.70 105.30 -86.18
N ASP A 133 48.46 106.37 -85.90
CA ASP A 133 49.35 106.44 -84.74
C ASP A 133 48.54 106.32 -83.43
N ARG A 134 47.43 107.07 -83.28
CA ARG A 134 46.53 106.97 -82.12
C ARG A 134 46.02 105.54 -81.91
N GLN A 135 45.59 104.86 -82.97
CA GLN A 135 45.14 103.47 -82.91
C GLN A 135 46.28 102.48 -82.62
N TYR A 136 47.51 102.80 -82.99
CA TYR A 136 48.68 101.98 -82.67
C TYR A 136 49.05 102.11 -81.18
N ASP A 137 49.10 103.35 -80.66
CA ASP A 137 49.37 103.63 -79.25
C ASP A 137 48.29 103.04 -78.33
N GLU A 138 47.00 103.13 -78.70
CA GLU A 138 45.90 102.52 -77.94
C GLU A 138 46.02 100.99 -77.86
N ARG A 139 46.41 100.32 -78.95
CA ARG A 139 46.67 98.88 -78.94
C ARG A 139 47.87 98.53 -78.07
N LEU A 140 48.93 99.34 -78.09
CA LEU A 140 50.15 99.11 -77.32
C LEU A 140 49.91 99.32 -75.82
N ALA A 141 49.02 100.25 -75.44
CA ALA A 141 48.55 100.41 -74.07
C ALA A 141 47.73 99.21 -73.58
N ILE A 142 46.75 98.74 -74.38
CA ILE A 142 45.93 97.56 -74.04
C ILE A 142 46.81 96.31 -73.90
N GLU A 143 47.73 96.06 -74.85
CA GLU A 143 48.67 94.93 -74.74
C GLU A 143 49.62 95.03 -73.53
N ALA A 144 49.92 96.24 -73.06
CA ALA A 144 50.70 96.43 -71.84
C ALA A 144 49.85 96.08 -70.61
N GLU A 145 48.64 96.62 -70.50
CA GLU A 145 47.70 96.32 -69.41
C GLU A 145 47.39 94.83 -69.32
N ASP A 146 47.07 94.17 -70.43
CA ASP A 146 46.86 92.72 -70.48
C ASP A 146 48.10 91.96 -69.99
N ARG A 147 49.31 92.37 -70.38
CA ARG A 147 50.56 91.75 -69.90
C ARG A 147 50.82 91.98 -68.42
N TRP A 148 50.40 93.11 -67.85
CA TRP A 148 50.49 93.36 -66.40
C TRP A 148 49.45 92.54 -65.62
N VAL A 149 48.20 92.49 -66.09
CA VAL A 149 47.11 91.68 -65.51
C VAL A 149 47.47 90.19 -65.55
N TYR A 150 48.00 89.68 -66.67
CA TYR A 150 48.40 88.29 -66.81
C TYR A 150 49.55 87.92 -65.85
N ARG A 151 50.55 88.80 -65.68
CA ARG A 151 51.65 88.59 -64.74
C ARG A 151 51.18 88.60 -63.29
N GLY A 152 50.38 89.60 -62.89
CA GLY A 152 49.80 89.67 -61.55
C GLY A 152 48.89 88.47 -61.22
N ASN A 153 48.17 87.95 -62.20
CA ASN A 153 47.36 86.73 -62.05
C ASN A 153 48.23 85.47 -61.90
N ILE A 154 49.35 85.35 -62.64
CA ILE A 154 50.32 84.25 -62.47
C ILE A 154 50.96 84.29 -61.09
N ASP A 155 51.43 85.46 -60.63
CA ASP A 155 52.05 85.62 -59.31
C ASP A 155 51.07 85.29 -58.18
N ARG A 156 49.80 85.69 -58.33
CA ARG A 156 48.72 85.36 -57.39
C ARG A 156 48.38 83.86 -57.38
N LEU A 157 48.38 83.21 -58.55
CA LEU A 157 48.22 81.75 -58.68
C LEU A 157 49.39 80.98 -58.05
N LEU A 158 50.62 81.46 -58.22
CA LEU A 158 51.80 80.89 -57.59
C LEU A 158 51.73 81.05 -56.07
N LEU A 159 51.39 82.23 -55.54
CA LEU A 159 51.20 82.43 -54.10
C LEU A 159 50.14 81.49 -53.51
N LEU A 160 48.98 81.35 -54.17
CA LEU A 160 47.93 80.42 -53.76
C LEU A 160 48.41 78.96 -53.81
N ARG A 161 49.20 78.58 -54.81
CA ARG A 161 49.77 77.23 -54.92
C ARG A 161 50.80 76.94 -53.83
N TYR A 162 51.67 77.90 -53.51
CA TYR A 162 52.62 77.77 -52.40
C TYR A 162 51.91 77.71 -51.06
N GLY A 163 50.92 78.57 -50.80
CA GLY A 163 50.10 78.55 -49.58
C GLY A 163 49.31 77.24 -49.42
N ASN A 164 48.73 76.71 -50.50
CA ASN A 164 48.07 75.41 -50.48
C ASN A 164 49.06 74.26 -50.23
N TYR A 165 50.29 74.35 -50.74
CA TYR A 165 51.33 73.34 -50.49
C TYR A 165 51.80 73.35 -49.04
N THR A 166 52.09 74.52 -48.45
CA THR A 166 52.50 74.63 -47.04
C THR A 166 51.40 74.17 -46.10
N MET A 167 50.15 74.59 -46.33
CA MET A 167 48.98 74.12 -45.56
C MET A 167 48.80 72.60 -45.67
N ALA A 168 48.93 72.02 -46.86
CA ALA A 168 48.83 70.56 -47.05
C ALA A 168 49.98 69.81 -46.35
N GLU A 169 51.19 70.39 -46.32
CA GLU A 169 52.33 69.80 -45.62
C GLU A 169 52.13 69.85 -44.09
N GLU A 170 51.65 70.96 -43.53
CA GLU A 170 51.30 71.06 -42.11
C GLU A 170 50.12 70.15 -41.72
N GLU A 171 49.09 70.04 -42.57
CA GLU A 171 48.02 69.05 -42.41
C GLU A 171 48.57 67.61 -42.42
N SER A 172 49.55 67.29 -43.26
CA SER A 172 50.16 65.96 -43.28
C SER A 172 50.93 65.66 -41.98
N ARG A 173 51.70 66.63 -41.47
CA ARG A 173 52.47 66.52 -40.23
C ARG A 173 51.56 66.38 -39.01
N THR A 174 50.48 67.19 -38.94
CA THR A 174 49.50 67.11 -37.85
C THR A 174 48.70 65.82 -37.88
N ARG A 175 48.30 65.30 -39.05
CA ARG A 175 47.66 63.97 -39.18
C ARG A 175 48.55 62.85 -38.66
N VAL A 176 49.83 62.82 -39.03
CA VAL A 176 50.79 61.81 -38.52
C VAL A 176 50.93 61.88 -36.99
N TYR A 177 50.95 63.09 -36.41
CA TYR A 177 50.99 63.27 -34.96
C TYR A 177 49.70 62.79 -34.27
N VAL A 178 48.53 63.12 -34.83
CA VAL A 178 47.22 62.68 -34.31
C VAL A 178 47.08 61.16 -34.39
N ASP A 179 47.48 60.53 -35.50
CA ASP A 179 47.47 59.07 -35.65
C ASP A 179 48.43 58.38 -34.67
N ALA A 180 49.61 58.97 -34.43
CA ALA A 180 50.54 58.48 -33.41
C ALA A 180 49.96 58.57 -31.99
N MET A 181 49.29 59.68 -31.64
CA MET A 181 48.57 59.82 -30.37
C MET A 181 47.38 58.86 -30.24
N ALA A 182 46.60 58.67 -31.32
CA ALA A 182 45.48 57.72 -31.34
C ALA A 182 45.97 56.27 -31.13
N LYS A 183 47.10 55.90 -31.77
CA LYS A 183 47.74 54.59 -31.58
C LYS A 183 48.28 54.43 -30.15
N ALA A 184 48.91 55.44 -29.59
CA ALA A 184 49.43 55.41 -28.22
C ALA A 184 48.31 55.29 -27.17
N THR A 185 47.23 56.05 -27.31
CA THR A 185 46.06 55.99 -26.41
C THR A 185 45.32 54.66 -26.54
N PHE A 186 45.13 54.12 -27.76
CA PHE A 186 44.57 52.78 -27.97
C PHE A 186 45.40 51.68 -27.28
N LEU A 187 46.71 51.67 -27.48
CA LEU A 187 47.61 50.70 -26.84
C LEU A 187 47.61 50.84 -25.30
N HIS A 188 47.50 52.06 -24.78
CA HIS A 188 47.34 52.30 -23.34
C HIS A 188 46.00 51.73 -22.82
N GLN A 189 44.89 51.98 -23.51
CA GLN A 189 43.58 51.41 -23.16
C GLN A 189 43.58 49.87 -23.23
N CYS A 190 44.23 49.26 -24.22
CA CYS A 190 44.40 47.80 -24.29
C CYS A 190 45.19 47.25 -23.08
N LYS A 191 46.27 47.92 -22.67
CA LYS A 191 47.04 47.55 -21.45
C LYS A 191 46.19 47.67 -20.19
N LEU A 192 45.38 48.73 -20.07
CA LEU A 192 44.45 48.91 -18.94
C LEU A 192 43.37 47.83 -18.90
N ARG A 193 42.71 47.53 -20.04
CA ARG A 193 41.71 46.46 -20.13
C ARG A 193 42.30 45.09 -19.77
N LYS A 194 43.52 44.79 -20.22
CA LYS A 194 44.21 43.53 -19.85
C LYS A 194 44.45 43.47 -18.33
N ARG A 195 44.96 44.55 -17.72
CA ARG A 195 45.15 44.64 -16.26
C ARG A 195 43.84 44.50 -15.50
N GLN A 196 42.75 45.08 -16.00
CA GLN A 196 41.43 44.96 -15.38
C GLN A 196 40.97 43.50 -15.38
N VAL A 197 41.02 42.80 -16.52
CA VAL A 197 40.69 41.37 -16.61
C VAL A 197 41.57 40.50 -15.70
N GLU A 198 42.86 40.81 -15.58
CA GLU A 198 43.77 40.12 -14.64
C GLU A 198 43.41 40.38 -13.16
N LEU A 199 42.90 41.56 -12.81
CA LEU A 199 42.40 41.88 -11.46
C LEU A 199 41.05 41.21 -11.20
N ASP A 200 40.15 41.23 -12.17
CA ASP A 200 38.82 40.61 -12.08
C ASP A 200 38.97 39.09 -11.91
N HIS A 201 39.81 38.42 -12.69
CA HIS A 201 40.12 36.99 -12.48
C HIS A 201 40.77 36.69 -11.13
N LYS A 202 41.60 37.59 -10.59
CA LYS A 202 42.15 37.44 -9.22
C LYS A 202 41.07 37.62 -8.15
N ALA A 203 40.08 38.49 -8.39
CA ALA A 203 38.93 38.66 -7.51
C ALA A 203 37.99 37.44 -7.57
N GLU A 204 37.69 36.93 -8.77
CA GLU A 204 36.94 35.68 -8.99
C GLU A 204 37.61 34.49 -8.32
N ALA A 205 38.93 34.33 -8.48
CA ALA A 205 39.68 33.25 -7.84
C ALA A 205 39.62 33.34 -6.30
N LYS A 206 39.76 34.55 -5.73
CA LYS A 206 39.58 34.77 -4.28
C LYS A 206 38.15 34.46 -3.82
N ALA A 207 37.15 34.82 -4.60
CA ALA A 207 35.74 34.53 -4.29
C ALA A 207 35.45 33.02 -4.32
N ARG A 208 35.97 32.28 -5.32
CA ARG A 208 35.86 30.81 -5.37
C ARG A 208 36.54 30.15 -4.18
N MET A 209 37.78 30.53 -3.86
CA MET A 209 38.50 30.04 -2.68
C MET A 209 37.80 30.37 -1.35
N ALA A 210 36.98 31.43 -1.29
CA ALA A 210 36.16 31.74 -0.13
C ALA A 210 34.93 30.81 -0.06
N MET A 211 34.17 30.66 -1.15
CA MET A 211 33.03 29.74 -1.21
C MET A 211 33.45 28.28 -0.93
N GLU A 212 34.55 27.81 -1.49
CA GLU A 212 35.09 26.46 -1.24
C GLU A 212 35.40 26.23 0.26
N ARG A 213 35.84 27.26 0.98
CA ARG A 213 36.05 27.17 2.44
C ARG A 213 34.73 27.11 3.21
N GLU A 214 33.76 27.93 2.85
CA GLU A 214 32.42 27.91 3.44
C GLU A 214 31.72 26.55 3.21
N GLU A 215 31.85 25.98 2.01
CA GLU A 215 31.36 24.63 1.69
C GLU A 215 32.04 23.56 2.54
N LEU A 216 33.36 23.61 2.69
CA LEU A 216 34.10 22.68 3.55
C LEU A 216 33.68 22.80 5.03
N ASP A 217 33.53 24.02 5.55
CA ASP A 217 33.10 24.26 6.92
C ASP A 217 31.68 23.72 7.17
N GLU A 218 30.73 23.96 6.26
CA GLU A 218 29.38 23.41 6.36
C GLU A 218 29.38 21.87 6.21
N ILE A 219 30.20 21.29 5.34
CA ILE A 219 30.39 19.82 5.26
C ILE A 219 30.90 19.28 6.61
N THR A 220 31.87 19.93 7.26
CA THR A 220 32.34 19.45 8.58
C THR A 220 31.26 19.60 9.66
N ARG A 221 30.45 20.66 9.61
CA ARG A 221 29.33 20.90 10.51
C ARG A 221 28.25 19.83 10.35
N LEU A 222 27.84 19.55 9.12
CA LEU A 222 26.88 18.47 8.79
C LEU A 222 27.42 17.11 9.22
N ARG A 223 28.72 16.83 9.05
CA ARG A 223 29.36 15.60 9.54
C ARG A 223 29.32 15.48 11.07
N LYS A 224 29.56 16.57 11.81
CA LYS A 224 29.41 16.61 13.28
C LYS A 224 27.97 16.33 13.70
N ILE A 225 26.98 16.89 13.00
CA ILE A 225 25.55 16.66 13.25
C ILE A 225 25.19 15.18 12.96
N ALA A 226 25.61 14.63 11.82
CA ALA A 226 25.38 13.24 11.46
C ALA A 226 25.98 12.26 12.49
N ASN A 227 27.21 12.50 12.94
CA ASN A 227 27.85 11.71 14.00
C ASN A 227 27.06 11.79 15.33
N LYS A 228 26.56 12.97 15.71
CA LYS A 228 25.72 13.15 16.91
C LYS A 228 24.37 12.41 16.78
N ILE A 229 23.76 12.41 15.60
CA ILE A 229 22.53 11.65 15.32
C ILE A 229 22.80 10.14 15.41
N ALA A 230 23.89 9.65 14.80
CA ALA A 230 24.28 8.24 14.87
C ALA A 230 24.53 7.80 16.33
N TYR A 231 25.27 8.60 17.10
CA TYR A 231 25.50 8.35 18.53
C TYR A 231 24.19 8.28 19.34
N ASN A 232 23.27 9.21 19.10
CA ASN A 232 21.96 9.21 19.76
C ASN A 232 21.11 7.99 19.36
N GLN A 233 21.22 7.51 18.11
CA GLN A 233 20.56 6.28 17.68
C GLN A 233 21.17 5.04 18.35
N THR A 234 22.50 4.95 18.47
CA THR A 234 23.15 3.84 19.20
C THR A 234 22.80 3.87 20.69
N LEU A 235 22.74 5.04 21.32
CA LEU A 235 22.34 5.19 22.72
C LEU A 235 20.91 4.69 22.96
N LYS A 236 19.96 5.08 22.09
CA LYS A 236 18.57 4.57 22.15
C LYS A 236 18.47 3.06 21.98
N ARG A 237 19.29 2.47 21.09
CA ARG A 237 19.34 1.00 20.90
C ARG A 237 19.87 0.29 22.15
N MET A 238 20.88 0.86 22.80
CA MET A 238 21.43 0.34 24.05
C MET A 238 20.41 0.40 25.19
N GLN A 239 19.75 1.56 25.36
CA GLN A 239 18.66 1.73 26.34
C GLN A 239 17.51 0.74 26.14
N ALA A 240 17.05 0.57 24.89
CA ALA A 240 16.02 -0.43 24.57
C ALA A 240 16.46 -1.88 24.82
N ALA A 241 17.75 -2.19 24.65
CA ALA A 241 18.30 -3.50 24.99
C ALA A 241 18.37 -3.74 26.51
N ASP A 242 18.75 -2.73 27.29
CA ASP A 242 18.75 -2.77 28.76
C ASP A 242 17.32 -2.93 29.31
N GLU A 243 16.36 -2.19 28.75
CA GLU A 243 14.93 -2.31 29.08
C GLU A 243 14.39 -3.71 28.74
N ALA A 244 14.70 -4.24 27.56
CA ALA A 244 14.31 -5.60 27.18
C ALA A 244 14.97 -6.68 28.07
N TYR A 245 16.21 -6.45 28.54
CA TYR A 245 16.87 -7.34 29.49
C TYR A 245 16.20 -7.31 30.87
N ARG A 246 15.85 -6.12 31.37
CA ARG A 246 15.08 -5.95 32.63
C ARG A 246 13.70 -6.59 32.54
N ALA A 247 13.00 -6.43 31.41
CA ALA A 247 11.72 -7.09 31.16
C ALA A 247 11.84 -8.62 31.24
N LYS A 248 12.83 -9.22 30.56
CA LYS A 248 13.12 -10.66 30.64
C LYS A 248 13.47 -11.13 32.06
N GLN A 249 14.14 -10.30 32.87
CA GLN A 249 14.37 -10.62 34.28
C GLN A 249 13.07 -10.59 35.10
N ALA A 250 12.21 -9.60 34.87
CA ALA A 250 10.89 -9.51 35.51
C ALA A 250 9.98 -10.70 35.13
N GLU A 251 9.96 -11.11 33.86
CA GLU A 251 9.27 -12.31 33.38
C GLU A 251 9.75 -13.58 34.09
N LYS A 252 11.07 -13.80 34.19
CA LYS A 252 11.64 -14.94 34.93
C LYS A 252 11.24 -14.96 36.41
N LEU A 253 11.22 -13.79 37.06
CA LEU A 253 10.78 -13.67 38.46
C LEU A 253 9.27 -13.91 38.61
N PHE A 254 8.47 -13.46 37.64
CA PHE A 254 7.03 -13.73 37.60
C PHE A 254 6.76 -15.22 37.39
N GLU A 255 7.42 -15.86 36.42
CA GLU A 255 7.30 -17.30 36.15
C GLU A 255 7.70 -18.13 37.39
N ALA A 256 8.80 -17.78 38.07
CA ALA A 256 9.21 -18.44 39.31
C ALA A 256 8.16 -18.29 40.43
N ARG A 257 7.49 -17.13 40.54
CA ARG A 257 6.36 -16.93 41.48
C ARG A 257 5.16 -17.79 41.10
N CYS A 258 4.80 -17.86 39.81
CA CYS A 258 3.72 -18.72 39.33
C CYS A 258 4.00 -20.21 39.58
N ARG A 259 5.21 -20.69 39.29
CA ARG A 259 5.63 -22.08 39.59
C ARG A 259 5.53 -22.38 41.09
N LYS A 260 5.96 -21.45 41.97
CA LYS A 260 5.82 -21.59 43.43
C LYS A 260 4.35 -21.60 43.89
N LEU A 261 3.50 -20.76 43.29
CA LEU A 261 2.07 -20.73 43.58
C LEU A 261 1.40 -22.07 43.21
N MET A 262 1.66 -22.59 42.01
CA MET A 262 1.15 -23.88 41.56
C MET A 262 1.59 -25.02 42.49
N HIS A 263 2.89 -25.08 42.80
CA HIS A 263 3.42 -26.09 43.72
C HIS A 263 2.79 -26.01 45.13
N ASN A 264 2.54 -24.81 45.65
CA ASN A 264 1.86 -24.65 46.95
C ASN A 264 0.42 -25.20 46.91
N GLU A 265 -0.30 -25.01 45.80
CA GLU A 265 -1.67 -25.50 45.65
C GLU A 265 -1.70 -27.01 45.40
N GLU A 266 -0.76 -27.56 44.63
CA GLU A 266 -0.54 -29.02 44.51
C GLU A 266 -0.29 -29.64 45.90
N MET A 267 0.59 -29.04 46.72
CA MET A 267 0.87 -29.51 48.08
C MET A 267 -0.30 -29.30 49.04
N ARG A 268 -1.20 -28.35 48.77
CA ARG A 268 -2.47 -28.19 49.52
C ARG A 268 -3.46 -29.30 49.15
N LEU A 269 -3.65 -29.55 47.85
CA LEU A 269 -4.52 -30.62 47.36
C LEU A 269 -4.02 -32.01 47.80
N HIS A 270 -2.71 -32.26 47.77
CA HIS A 270 -2.12 -33.50 48.25
C HIS A 270 -2.44 -33.76 49.73
N ARG A 271 -2.28 -32.74 50.59
CA ARG A 271 -2.66 -32.82 52.01
C ARG A 271 -4.14 -33.15 52.19
N LEU A 272 -5.04 -32.42 51.53
CA LEU A 272 -6.48 -32.69 51.57
C LEU A 272 -6.83 -34.11 51.09
N TYR A 273 -6.19 -34.59 50.03
CA TYR A 273 -6.40 -35.95 49.52
C TYR A 273 -5.92 -37.01 50.52
N THR A 274 -4.77 -36.82 51.16
CA THR A 274 -4.29 -37.73 52.21
C THR A 274 -5.20 -37.75 53.45
N GLU A 275 -5.80 -36.61 53.82
CA GLU A 275 -6.80 -36.54 54.89
C GLU A 275 -8.09 -37.28 54.53
N VAL A 276 -8.58 -37.14 53.29
CA VAL A 276 -9.76 -37.86 52.80
C VAL A 276 -9.53 -39.37 52.83
N LEU A 277 -8.42 -39.85 52.25
CA LEU A 277 -8.03 -41.26 52.30
C LEU A 277 -7.88 -41.79 53.72
N HIS A 278 -7.34 -40.99 54.65
CA HIS A 278 -7.23 -41.39 56.05
C HIS A 278 -8.62 -41.53 56.71
N ARG A 279 -9.54 -40.59 56.45
CA ARG A 279 -10.93 -40.66 56.93
C ARG A 279 -11.69 -41.84 56.34
N GLU A 280 -11.49 -42.17 55.06
CA GLU A 280 -12.08 -43.34 54.41
C GLU A 280 -11.59 -44.64 55.03
N ARG A 281 -10.26 -44.81 55.22
CA ARG A 281 -9.71 -45.97 55.95
C ARG A 281 -10.24 -46.10 57.37
N LEU A 282 -10.55 -45.00 58.06
CA LEU A 282 -11.19 -45.02 59.37
C LEU A 282 -12.67 -45.44 59.32
N ARG A 283 -13.41 -45.06 58.26
CA ARG A 283 -14.78 -45.57 58.02
C ARG A 283 -14.76 -47.06 57.72
N GLU A 284 -13.93 -47.50 56.78
CA GLU A 284 -13.75 -48.93 56.45
C GLU A 284 -13.44 -49.78 57.68
N ARG A 285 -12.56 -49.31 58.57
CA ARG A 285 -12.26 -50.01 59.83
C ARG A 285 -13.49 -50.10 60.74
N LYS A 286 -14.25 -49.01 60.89
CA LYS A 286 -15.50 -49.01 61.69
C LYS A 286 -16.55 -49.95 61.09
N GLU A 287 -16.71 -49.94 59.77
CA GLU A 287 -17.62 -50.83 59.03
C GLU A 287 -17.19 -52.29 59.18
N ARG A 288 -15.90 -52.62 59.04
CA ARG A 288 -15.38 -53.99 59.30
C ARG A 288 -15.63 -54.44 60.74
N HIS A 289 -15.46 -53.56 61.74
CA HIS A 289 -15.79 -53.89 63.12
C HIS A 289 -17.30 -54.05 63.35
N LEU A 290 -18.14 -53.26 62.68
CA LEU A 290 -19.59 -53.40 62.75
C LEU A 290 -20.04 -54.74 62.14
N MET A 291 -19.63 -55.03 60.90
CA MET A 291 -19.91 -56.30 60.22
C MET A 291 -19.44 -57.50 61.05
N HIS A 292 -18.23 -57.45 61.64
CA HIS A 292 -17.74 -58.52 62.50
C HIS A 292 -18.57 -58.70 63.77
N ASN A 293 -19.06 -57.61 64.38
CA ASN A 293 -19.96 -57.69 65.54
C ASN A 293 -21.33 -58.27 65.15
N ASP A 294 -21.86 -57.88 63.98
CA ASP A 294 -23.13 -58.39 63.45
C ASP A 294 -23.01 -59.89 63.10
N ASP A 295 -21.91 -60.33 62.49
CA ASP A 295 -21.59 -61.75 62.25
C ASP A 295 -21.55 -62.54 63.57
N MET A 296 -20.84 -62.02 64.57
CA MET A 296 -20.75 -62.65 65.91
C MET A 296 -22.12 -62.70 66.62
N TYR A 297 -22.97 -61.69 66.42
CA TYR A 297 -24.33 -61.66 66.96
C TYR A 297 -25.24 -62.68 66.25
N MET A 298 -25.17 -62.77 64.92
CA MET A 298 -25.91 -63.75 64.13
C MET A 298 -25.48 -65.19 64.43
N GLN A 299 -24.18 -65.45 64.61
CA GLN A 299 -23.68 -66.75 65.06
C GLN A 299 -24.28 -67.15 66.41
N ARG A 300 -24.33 -66.25 67.41
CA ARG A 300 -24.98 -66.54 68.71
C ARG A 300 -26.46 -66.89 68.56
N ILE A 301 -27.20 -66.19 67.70
CA ILE A 301 -28.62 -66.51 67.43
C ILE A 301 -28.75 -67.90 66.78
N LEU A 302 -27.86 -68.26 65.85
CA LEU A 302 -27.85 -69.57 65.22
C LEU A 302 -27.52 -70.68 66.24
N ASP A 303 -26.49 -70.50 67.07
CA ASP A 303 -26.13 -71.40 68.16
C ASP A 303 -27.28 -71.60 69.16
N GLU A 304 -28.00 -70.54 69.52
CA GLU A 304 -29.16 -70.62 70.42
C GLU A 304 -30.32 -71.38 69.79
N ARG A 305 -30.61 -71.13 68.51
CA ARG A 305 -31.62 -71.87 67.75
C ARG A 305 -31.24 -73.35 67.60
N GLU A 306 -29.96 -73.65 67.38
CA GLU A 306 -29.47 -75.02 67.29
C GLU A 306 -29.52 -75.73 68.65
N LYS A 307 -29.13 -75.07 69.75
CA LYS A 307 -29.31 -75.58 71.12
C LYS A 307 -30.78 -75.87 71.43
N LEU A 308 -31.71 -75.02 70.99
CA LEU A 308 -33.15 -75.27 71.14
C LEU A 308 -33.64 -76.44 70.27
N ARG A 309 -33.13 -76.56 69.04
CA ARG A 309 -33.41 -77.72 68.15
C ARG A 309 -32.89 -79.02 68.76
N LEU A 310 -31.67 -79.04 69.27
CA LEU A 310 -31.09 -80.21 69.95
C LEU A 310 -31.87 -80.58 71.21
N ARG A 311 -32.27 -79.59 72.04
CA ARG A 311 -33.13 -79.83 73.21
C ARG A 311 -34.52 -80.36 72.86
N THR A 312 -35.08 -79.98 71.70
CA THR A 312 -36.38 -80.51 71.24
C THR A 312 -36.21 -81.94 70.70
N MET A 313 -35.17 -82.21 69.91
CA MET A 313 -34.81 -83.57 69.46
C MET A 313 -34.52 -84.52 70.62
N GLU A 314 -33.84 -84.05 71.67
CA GLU A 314 -33.56 -84.85 72.86
C GLU A 314 -34.86 -85.18 73.64
N LYS A 315 -35.78 -84.20 73.75
CA LYS A 315 -37.09 -84.43 74.36
C LYS A 315 -37.94 -85.42 73.56
N THR A 316 -37.97 -85.31 72.22
CA THR A 316 -38.71 -86.29 71.40
C THR A 316 -38.09 -87.67 71.52
N HIS A 317 -36.75 -87.78 71.48
CA HIS A 317 -36.06 -89.06 71.63
C HIS A 317 -36.29 -89.73 72.99
N ARG A 318 -36.29 -88.96 74.09
CA ARG A 318 -36.65 -89.46 75.43
C ARG A 318 -38.10 -89.97 75.50
N VAL A 319 -39.03 -89.31 74.80
CA VAL A 319 -40.43 -89.77 74.70
C VAL A 319 -40.55 -91.02 73.82
N GLU A 320 -39.80 -91.11 72.73
CA GLU A 320 -39.72 -92.30 71.87
C GLU A 320 -39.21 -93.50 72.67
N MET A 321 -38.10 -93.37 73.41
CA MET A 321 -37.60 -94.44 74.29
C MET A 321 -38.64 -94.86 75.33
N ALA A 322 -39.34 -93.90 75.98
CA ALA A 322 -40.39 -94.24 76.95
C ALA A 322 -41.59 -94.96 76.30
N VAL A 323 -41.93 -94.65 75.05
CA VAL A 323 -42.96 -95.36 74.27
C VAL A 323 -42.48 -96.75 73.87
N GLU A 324 -41.20 -96.91 73.52
CA GLU A 324 -40.59 -98.22 73.25
C GLU A 324 -40.51 -99.10 74.50
N ASP A 325 -40.16 -98.53 75.66
CA ASP A 325 -40.21 -99.20 76.96
C ASP A 325 -41.62 -99.71 77.25
N VAL A 326 -42.65 -98.86 77.13
CA VAL A 326 -44.06 -99.25 77.32
C VAL A 326 -44.48 -100.34 76.33
N ARG A 327 -44.10 -100.24 75.05
CA ARG A 327 -44.36 -101.29 74.05
C ARG A 327 -43.65 -102.60 74.42
N SER A 328 -42.41 -102.54 74.90
CA SER A 328 -41.65 -103.73 75.31
C SER A 328 -42.27 -104.41 76.53
N HIS A 329 -42.78 -103.62 77.49
CA HIS A 329 -43.54 -104.13 78.63
C HIS A 329 -44.87 -104.75 78.21
N GLN A 330 -45.59 -104.14 77.25
CA GLN A 330 -46.81 -104.72 76.67
C GLN A 330 -46.52 -106.03 75.93
N TRP A 331 -45.46 -106.09 75.12
CA TRP A 331 -45.02 -107.32 74.45
C TRP A 331 -44.67 -108.42 75.45
N ARG A 332 -43.83 -108.14 76.46
CA ARG A 332 -43.51 -109.10 77.54
C ARG A 332 -44.76 -109.55 78.31
N SER A 333 -45.73 -108.67 78.50
CA SER A 333 -47.00 -109.02 79.15
C SER A 333 -47.87 -109.93 78.28
N LEU A 334 -47.89 -109.69 76.96
CA LEU A 334 -48.54 -110.56 75.99
C LEU A 334 -47.81 -111.90 75.83
N GLU A 335 -46.48 -111.95 75.91
CA GLU A 335 -45.70 -113.18 75.96
C GLU A 335 -45.97 -113.99 77.24
N ALA A 336 -46.10 -113.31 78.40
CA ALA A 336 -46.50 -113.93 79.66
C ALA A 336 -47.95 -114.47 79.61
N GLN A 337 -48.86 -113.77 78.93
CA GLN A 337 -50.22 -114.25 78.69
C GLN A 337 -50.27 -115.37 77.65
N ALA A 338 -49.43 -115.35 76.62
CA ALA A 338 -49.34 -116.41 75.62
C ALA A 338 -48.71 -117.68 76.19
N THR A 339 -47.72 -117.57 77.09
CA THR A 339 -47.16 -118.71 77.82
C THR A 339 -48.14 -119.27 78.86
N SER A 340 -48.90 -118.43 79.57
CA SER A 340 -49.97 -118.93 80.46
C SER A 340 -51.12 -119.57 79.68
N MET A 341 -51.56 -118.99 78.55
CA MET A 341 -52.53 -119.64 77.64
C MET A 341 -51.97 -120.90 76.98
N GLY A 342 -50.66 -120.96 76.70
CA GLY A 342 -49.98 -122.16 76.20
C GLY A 342 -49.99 -123.29 77.21
N LEU A 343 -49.72 -122.98 78.49
CA LEU A 343 -49.87 -123.91 79.62
C LEU A 343 -51.33 -124.32 79.83
N VAL A 344 -52.29 -123.40 79.72
CA VAL A 344 -53.73 -123.70 79.80
C VAL A 344 -54.20 -124.55 78.60
N ARG A 345 -53.63 -124.41 77.40
CA ARG A 345 -53.90 -125.33 76.27
C ARG A 345 -53.26 -126.71 76.49
N LEU A 346 -52.05 -126.78 77.04
CA LEU A 346 -51.41 -128.06 77.37
C LEU A 346 -52.14 -128.83 78.49
N PHE A 347 -52.75 -128.14 79.45
CA PHE A 347 -53.62 -128.75 80.45
C PHE A 347 -55.06 -128.99 79.94
N GLY A 348 -55.62 -128.08 79.16
CA GLY A 348 -57.02 -128.10 78.68
C GLY A 348 -57.29 -129.10 77.54
N ILE A 349 -56.29 -129.53 76.79
CA ILE A 349 -56.46 -130.53 75.72
C ILE A 349 -56.63 -131.97 76.29
N LYS A 350 -56.51 -132.15 77.62
CA LYS A 350 -56.70 -133.47 78.27
C LYS A 350 -58.10 -133.73 78.84
N GLN A 351 -58.99 -132.74 78.91
CA GLN A 351 -60.40 -132.92 79.31
C GLN A 351 -61.36 -131.95 78.58
N PHE A 352 -62.37 -132.52 77.93
CA PHE A 352 -63.57 -131.90 77.31
C PHE A 352 -63.46 -131.12 75.98
N GLY A 353 -63.82 -131.88 74.93
CA GLY A 353 -64.65 -131.57 73.75
C GLY A 353 -65.30 -130.19 73.52
N PHE A 354 -65.23 -129.79 72.25
CA PHE A 354 -66.22 -129.04 71.43
C PHE A 354 -66.99 -127.85 72.05
N LEU A 355 -66.78 -126.65 71.49
CA LEU A 355 -67.79 -125.95 70.68
C LEU A 355 -67.23 -124.71 69.95
N THR A 356 -67.97 -124.24 68.95
CA THR A 356 -67.68 -123.13 68.00
C THR A 356 -68.24 -121.77 68.46
N VAL A 357 -68.13 -120.72 67.60
CA VAL A 357 -68.76 -119.36 67.70
C VAL A 357 -67.95 -118.34 68.55
N SER A 358 -67.74 -117.06 68.20
CA SER A 358 -67.78 -116.29 66.93
C SER A 358 -67.04 -114.93 67.08
N GLU A 359 -66.79 -114.23 65.98
CA GLU A 359 -66.47 -112.79 65.87
C GLU A 359 -67.47 -111.88 66.63
N PRO A 360 -67.13 -110.60 67.03
CA PRO A 360 -67.01 -109.52 66.02
C PRO A 360 -66.22 -108.21 66.32
N SER A 361 -66.01 -107.46 65.22
CA SER A 361 -66.12 -105.99 65.06
C SER A 361 -65.08 -104.99 65.61
N LEU A 362 -64.45 -104.29 64.65
CA LEU A 362 -63.83 -102.96 64.75
C LEU A 362 -64.87 -101.82 64.70
N PRO A 363 -64.54 -100.63 65.25
CA PRO A 363 -65.02 -99.35 64.73
C PRO A 363 -63.88 -98.41 64.23
N PRO A 364 -64.18 -97.33 63.47
CA PRO A 364 -63.28 -96.84 62.43
C PRO A 364 -62.58 -95.47 62.66
N LYS A 365 -61.61 -95.17 61.79
CA LYS A 365 -60.95 -93.86 61.64
C LYS A 365 -61.84 -92.81 60.96
N PRO A 366 -61.75 -91.51 61.33
CA PRO A 366 -62.24 -90.39 60.51
C PRO A 366 -61.20 -89.94 59.47
N LYS A 367 -61.64 -89.11 58.52
CA LYS A 367 -61.00 -88.81 57.22
C LYS A 367 -60.26 -87.46 57.22
N LEU A 368 -59.19 -87.33 56.43
CA LEU A 368 -58.63 -86.03 56.00
C LEU A 368 -59.26 -85.57 54.68
N ALA A 369 -59.33 -84.26 54.47
CA ALA A 369 -59.70 -83.60 53.21
C ALA A 369 -58.53 -82.70 52.72
N PRO A 370 -58.22 -82.65 51.41
CA PRO A 370 -57.17 -81.79 50.88
C PRO A 370 -57.70 -80.53 50.16
N THR A 371 -57.06 -79.39 50.37
CA THR A 371 -57.28 -78.14 49.61
C THR A 371 -56.37 -78.06 48.37
N ARG A 372 -56.92 -77.61 47.24
CA ARG A 372 -56.18 -77.35 45.99
C ARG A 372 -55.64 -75.92 45.96
N TYR A 373 -54.48 -75.74 45.31
CA TYR A 373 -53.98 -74.44 44.85
C TYR A 373 -54.23 -74.28 43.34
N THR A 374 -54.51 -73.06 42.89
CA THR A 374 -54.57 -72.65 41.48
C THR A 374 -53.65 -71.46 41.24
N LEU A 375 -52.80 -71.55 40.22
CA LEU A 375 -51.95 -70.47 39.72
C LEU A 375 -52.56 -69.94 38.42
N GLU A 376 -52.79 -68.63 38.34
CA GLU A 376 -53.19 -67.95 37.09
C GLU A 376 -52.04 -67.20 36.43
N THR A 377 -52.12 -67.08 35.10
CA THR A 377 -51.05 -66.63 34.21
C THR A 377 -51.25 -65.21 33.68
N CYS A 378 -50.15 -64.45 33.53
CA CYS A 378 -50.13 -63.15 32.83
C CYS A 378 -50.23 -63.28 31.29
N PRO A 379 -50.65 -62.23 30.57
CA PRO A 379 -51.14 -62.33 29.18
C PRO A 379 -50.09 -62.21 28.06
N LYS A 380 -50.46 -62.67 26.87
CA LYS A 380 -49.64 -62.68 25.64
C LYS A 380 -49.55 -61.32 24.96
N VAL A 381 -48.36 -61.00 24.45
CA VAL A 381 -48.14 -59.94 23.45
C VAL A 381 -48.42 -60.48 22.05
N THR A 382 -49.25 -59.79 21.27
CA THR A 382 -49.52 -60.11 19.86
C THR A 382 -48.56 -59.35 18.94
N ASN A 383 -47.71 -60.08 18.21
CA ASN A 383 -46.81 -59.54 17.19
C ASN A 383 -47.51 -59.40 15.83
N GLN A 384 -47.28 -58.28 15.15
CA GLN A 384 -47.20 -58.23 13.68
C GLN A 384 -45.97 -57.39 13.27
N PRO A 385 -45.03 -57.94 12.49
CA PRO A 385 -43.80 -57.24 12.12
C PRO A 385 -43.94 -56.53 10.77
N HIS A 386 -44.32 -55.25 10.79
CA HIS A 386 -43.81 -54.33 9.78
C HIS A 386 -42.46 -53.80 10.28
N PRO A 387 -41.40 -53.74 9.45
CA PRO A 387 -40.17 -53.07 9.84
C PRO A 387 -40.53 -51.61 10.14
N PRO A 388 -40.31 -51.12 11.38
CA PRO A 388 -40.67 -49.75 11.69
C PRO A 388 -39.69 -48.86 10.92
N CYS A 389 -40.20 -48.16 9.89
CA CYS A 389 -39.44 -47.12 9.20
C CYS A 389 -38.75 -46.25 10.26
N VAL A 390 -37.47 -45.94 10.12
CA VAL A 390 -36.67 -45.28 11.19
C VAL A 390 -37.35 -44.00 11.71
N THR A 391 -38.11 -43.33 10.83
CA THR A 391 -39.00 -42.20 11.11
C THR A 391 -40.09 -42.48 12.16
N SER A 392 -40.74 -43.65 12.17
CA SER A 392 -41.79 -43.98 13.15
C SER A 392 -41.20 -44.17 14.55
N VAL A 393 -40.04 -44.83 14.65
CA VAL A 393 -39.30 -45.00 15.92
C VAL A 393 -38.89 -43.64 16.50
N VAL A 394 -38.34 -42.75 15.66
CA VAL A 394 -37.92 -41.40 16.08
C VAL A 394 -39.13 -40.55 16.52
N ARG A 395 -40.27 -40.64 15.83
CA ARG A 395 -41.51 -39.94 16.24
C ARG A 395 -42.06 -40.44 17.57
N VAL A 396 -42.05 -41.76 17.81
CA VAL A 396 -42.45 -42.35 19.10
C VAL A 396 -41.51 -41.92 20.22
N ALA A 397 -40.19 -42.04 20.02
CA ALA A 397 -39.18 -41.60 20.99
C ALA A 397 -39.34 -40.11 21.35
N LEU A 398 -39.50 -39.23 20.34
CA LEU A 398 -39.71 -37.80 20.53
C LEU A 398 -40.98 -37.50 21.34
N ARG A 399 -42.07 -38.26 21.16
CA ARG A 399 -43.29 -38.14 21.96
C ARG A 399 -43.00 -38.44 23.44
N TRP A 400 -42.34 -39.56 23.75
CA TRP A 400 -41.98 -39.93 25.13
C TRP A 400 -41.04 -38.91 25.78
N LEU A 401 -39.99 -38.47 25.06
CA LEU A 401 -39.06 -37.45 25.57
C LEU A 401 -39.75 -36.11 25.85
N ARG A 402 -40.72 -35.71 25.02
CA ARG A 402 -41.53 -34.50 25.24
C ARG A 402 -42.53 -34.63 26.39
N MET A 403 -43.05 -35.83 26.67
CA MET A 403 -43.85 -36.07 27.87
C MET A 403 -42.98 -35.95 29.12
N ALA A 404 -41.83 -36.63 29.19
CA ALA A 404 -40.88 -36.49 30.29
C ALA A 404 -40.45 -35.03 30.56
N PHE A 405 -40.28 -34.22 29.50
CA PHE A 405 -40.02 -32.78 29.66
C PHE A 405 -41.21 -32.00 30.25
N ARG A 406 -42.44 -32.33 29.86
CA ARG A 406 -43.67 -31.75 30.43
C ARG A 406 -43.88 -32.17 31.89
N ASP A 407 -43.52 -33.40 32.23
CA ASP A 407 -43.59 -33.96 33.58
C ASP A 407 -42.49 -33.41 34.52
N GLY A 408 -41.72 -32.42 34.05
CA GLY A 408 -40.75 -31.66 34.86
C GLY A 408 -39.30 -32.09 34.71
N TYR A 409 -38.99 -33.16 33.98
CA TYR A 409 -37.61 -33.60 33.78
C TYR A 409 -36.86 -32.67 32.83
N LYS A 410 -35.94 -31.85 33.37
CA LYS A 410 -35.11 -30.90 32.61
C LYS A 410 -33.63 -31.30 32.62
N GLY A 411 -33.36 -32.60 32.52
CA GLY A 411 -31.99 -33.12 32.46
C GLY A 411 -31.28 -32.75 31.15
N PRO A 412 -29.97 -32.43 31.17
CA PRO A 412 -29.22 -32.07 29.97
C PRO A 412 -29.29 -33.15 28.87
N THR A 413 -29.17 -34.42 29.27
CA THR A 413 -29.28 -35.57 28.37
C THR A 413 -30.64 -35.67 27.68
N LEU A 414 -31.74 -35.32 28.38
CA LEU A 414 -33.07 -35.27 27.78
C LEU A 414 -33.15 -34.19 26.69
N LEU A 415 -32.71 -32.97 26.99
CA LEU A 415 -32.73 -31.85 26.05
C LEU A 415 -31.91 -32.15 24.79
N ARG A 416 -30.70 -32.69 24.97
CA ARG A 416 -29.83 -33.18 23.87
C ARG A 416 -30.55 -34.24 23.03
N ASN A 417 -31.21 -35.20 23.65
CA ASN A 417 -31.90 -36.28 22.92
C ASN A 417 -33.16 -35.77 22.16
N ILE A 418 -33.90 -34.80 22.71
CA ILE A 418 -34.99 -34.13 21.99
C ILE A 418 -34.43 -33.40 20.75
N ALA A 419 -33.32 -32.68 20.90
CA ALA A 419 -32.66 -31.96 19.80
C ALA A 419 -32.17 -32.92 18.70
N LYS A 420 -31.58 -34.07 19.08
CA LYS A 420 -31.20 -35.15 18.15
C LYS A 420 -32.37 -35.70 17.35
N CYS A 421 -33.50 -35.99 18.02
CA CYS A 421 -34.69 -36.48 17.33
C CYS A 421 -35.16 -35.50 16.25
N TYR A 422 -35.08 -34.19 16.51
CA TYR A 422 -35.42 -33.17 15.53
C TYR A 422 -34.48 -33.14 14.32
N VAL A 423 -33.16 -33.19 14.53
CA VAL A 423 -32.19 -33.28 13.42
C VAL A 423 -32.40 -34.58 12.62
N LYS A 424 -32.75 -35.69 13.27
CA LYS A 424 -33.06 -36.96 12.59
C LYS A 424 -34.38 -36.95 11.82
N LEU A 425 -35.37 -36.16 12.24
CA LEU A 425 -36.59 -35.93 11.46
C LEU A 425 -36.30 -35.04 10.24
N TYR A 426 -35.49 -34.00 10.40
CA TYR A 426 -35.00 -33.20 9.28
C TYR A 426 -34.21 -34.04 8.26
N GLU A 427 -33.26 -34.86 8.69
CA GLU A 427 -32.49 -35.75 7.80
C GLU A 427 -33.39 -36.76 7.05
N ALA A 428 -34.61 -37.04 7.53
CA ALA A 428 -35.55 -37.99 6.91
C ALA A 428 -36.70 -37.33 6.11
N HIS A 429 -36.99 -36.05 6.32
CA HIS A 429 -38.14 -35.36 5.73
C HIS A 429 -37.81 -34.00 5.08
N LEU A 430 -36.61 -33.47 5.31
CA LEU A 430 -36.11 -32.18 4.82
C LEU A 430 -37.05 -31.00 5.14
N HIS A 431 -37.70 -31.04 6.30
CA HIS A 431 -38.58 -29.97 6.79
C HIS A 431 -37.81 -29.00 7.68
N ASP A 432 -37.55 -27.77 7.20
CA ASP A 432 -36.79 -26.74 7.93
C ASP A 432 -37.38 -26.38 9.30
N ASN A 433 -38.69 -26.60 9.48
CA ASN A 433 -39.38 -26.45 10.77
C ASN A 433 -38.88 -27.44 11.83
N ASP A 434 -38.51 -28.67 11.44
CA ASP A 434 -37.93 -29.66 12.37
C ASP A 434 -36.51 -29.26 12.77
N LEU A 435 -35.71 -28.76 11.82
CA LEU A 435 -34.33 -28.34 12.09
C LEU A 435 -34.25 -27.06 12.95
N SER A 436 -35.07 -26.06 12.66
CA SER A 436 -35.19 -24.83 13.47
C SER A 436 -35.73 -25.12 14.87
N THR A 437 -36.69 -26.05 15.01
CA THR A 437 -37.14 -26.55 16.31
C THR A 437 -36.00 -27.24 17.04
N GLY A 438 -35.28 -28.15 16.39
CA GLY A 438 -34.13 -28.86 16.94
C GLY A 438 -33.03 -27.93 17.45
N TRP A 439 -32.72 -26.88 16.69
CA TRP A 439 -31.78 -25.83 17.11
C TRP A 439 -32.21 -25.16 18.42
N SER A 440 -33.49 -24.84 18.58
CA SER A 440 -33.98 -24.25 19.85
C SER A 440 -33.80 -25.19 21.07
N TRP A 441 -33.75 -26.51 20.85
CA TRP A 441 -33.45 -27.49 21.90
C TRP A 441 -31.94 -27.64 22.14
N TYR A 442 -31.08 -27.51 21.13
CA TYR A 442 -29.63 -27.41 21.33
C TYR A 442 -29.26 -26.16 22.13
N VAL A 443 -29.87 -25.00 21.85
CA VAL A 443 -29.63 -23.77 22.63
C VAL A 443 -30.00 -23.98 24.10
N LYS A 444 -31.17 -24.54 24.40
CA LYS A 444 -31.60 -24.88 25.77
C LYS A 444 -30.70 -25.93 26.43
N ALA A 445 -30.23 -26.91 25.68
CA ALA A 445 -29.29 -27.91 26.19
C ALA A 445 -27.93 -27.27 26.53
N CYS A 446 -27.50 -26.26 25.77
CA CYS A 446 -26.25 -25.52 25.97
C CYS A 446 -26.25 -24.66 27.25
N GLU A 447 -27.41 -24.36 27.85
CA GLU A 447 -27.50 -23.72 29.18
C GLU A 447 -26.89 -24.59 30.30
N HIS A 448 -26.75 -25.90 30.08
CA HIS A 448 -26.13 -26.82 31.03
C HIS A 448 -24.62 -26.96 30.80
N LEU A 449 -23.81 -26.47 31.75
CA LEU A 449 -22.34 -26.59 31.78
C LEU A 449 -21.79 -27.99 31.46
N ALA A 450 -22.47 -29.05 31.92
CA ALA A 450 -22.07 -30.44 31.65
C ALA A 450 -22.09 -30.83 30.16
N LEU A 451 -22.85 -30.11 29.32
CA LEU A 451 -22.87 -30.30 27.86
C LEU A 451 -21.91 -29.36 27.14
N GLN A 452 -21.71 -28.13 27.62
CA GLN A 452 -20.69 -27.21 27.09
C GLN A 452 -19.29 -27.83 27.10
N ALA A 453 -18.98 -28.63 28.14
CA ALA A 453 -17.71 -29.35 28.26
C ALA A 453 -17.65 -30.70 27.51
N SER A 454 -18.70 -31.11 26.78
CA SER A 454 -18.75 -32.40 26.09
C SER A 454 -18.46 -32.25 24.59
N PRO A 455 -17.31 -32.74 24.07
CA PRO A 455 -16.98 -32.63 22.64
C PRO A 455 -18.08 -33.23 21.75
N SER A 456 -18.60 -34.40 22.13
CA SER A 456 -19.68 -35.08 21.42
C SER A 456 -20.98 -34.27 21.31
N PHE A 457 -21.23 -33.30 22.18
CA PHE A 457 -22.38 -32.40 22.10
C PHE A 457 -22.08 -31.20 21.18
N LEU A 458 -20.86 -30.67 21.25
CA LEU A 458 -20.41 -29.59 20.37
C LEU A 458 -20.38 -30.04 18.91
N ASP A 459 -19.90 -31.26 18.61
CA ASP A 459 -19.93 -31.85 17.26
C ASP A 459 -21.36 -31.95 16.68
N GLU A 460 -22.32 -32.35 17.53
CA GLU A 460 -23.73 -32.46 17.16
C GLU A 460 -24.38 -31.09 16.93
N MET A 461 -24.00 -30.09 17.74
CA MET A 461 -24.45 -28.71 17.60
C MET A 461 -23.85 -28.04 16.35
N ALA A 462 -22.57 -28.30 16.06
CA ALA A 462 -21.90 -27.87 14.84
C ALA A 462 -22.53 -28.51 13.59
N ARG A 463 -22.87 -29.80 13.63
CA ARG A 463 -23.64 -30.48 12.57
C ARG A 463 -25.01 -29.82 12.35
N ALA A 464 -25.73 -29.46 13.42
CA ALA A 464 -27.01 -28.75 13.29
C ALA A 464 -26.85 -27.35 12.70
N LEU A 465 -25.79 -26.61 13.05
CA LEU A 465 -25.45 -25.31 12.47
C LEU A 465 -25.04 -25.40 11.00
N TYR A 466 -24.31 -26.46 10.62
CA TYR A 466 -23.94 -26.75 9.24
C TYR A 466 -25.18 -26.99 8.37
N LEU A 467 -26.13 -27.80 8.85
CA LEU A 467 -27.41 -28.04 8.17
C LEU A 467 -28.28 -26.77 8.08
N LEU A 468 -28.13 -25.83 9.01
CA LEU A 468 -28.76 -24.49 8.97
C LEU A 468 -28.00 -23.47 8.10
N CYS A 469 -27.00 -23.91 7.32
CA CYS A 469 -26.11 -23.06 6.51
C CYS A 469 -25.36 -21.97 7.30
N ARG A 470 -25.16 -22.15 8.61
CA ARG A 470 -24.44 -21.22 9.50
C ARG A 470 -22.95 -21.57 9.61
N PHE A 471 -22.29 -21.69 8.46
CA PHE A 471 -20.94 -22.26 8.34
C PHE A 471 -19.89 -21.61 9.26
N GLN A 472 -19.96 -20.29 9.48
CA GLN A 472 -19.03 -19.55 10.36
C GLN A 472 -19.14 -19.89 11.86
N HIS A 473 -20.23 -20.54 12.28
CA HIS A 473 -20.43 -20.98 13.68
C HIS A 473 -20.35 -22.51 13.81
N ALA A 474 -20.26 -23.22 12.68
CA ALA A 474 -20.08 -24.68 12.62
C ALA A 474 -18.60 -25.08 12.47
N ALA A 475 -17.77 -24.15 11.98
CA ALA A 475 -16.32 -24.21 11.98
C ALA A 475 -15.75 -23.46 13.21
#